data_AF-A0AAD9IGS8-F1
#
_entry.id   AF-A0AAD9IGS8-F1
#
_cell.length_a   1.000
_cell.length_b   1.000
_cell.length_c   1.000
_cell.angle_alpha   90.00
_cell.angle_beta   90.00
_cell.angle_gamma   90.00
#
_symmetry.space_group_name_H-M   'P 1'
#
loop_
_entity.id
_entity.type
_entity.pdbx_description
1 polymer ?
#
loop_
_entity_poly.entity_id
_entity_poly.type
_entity_poly.pdbx_seq_one_letter_code
_entity_poly.pdbx_strand_id
1 'polypeptide(L)'
;MASTRIEDCRRASHSRDEERHVELWTKLIPAALEDGSKESEEAVAEVAMLELHRISSSQTLQLASRGVLQAALKSSPGFQRAFATAVVKTAASRTGMPPNALLILVRWTCLLLLALDGASGAKALARLVEVQDQLLRQLATTKRGQGRLKAAVRVASQALRQDAARLLPAYEQALRASGSGLLASVLVASEREREAVSRATLEAFCGDKALGAREGLNEVALAAWRPVAAAWPAEVVAAALAPGHRPRRQAQPRARAPGAGRGAGRRGAARGPGLGGRGPAAGPGGAARLGRQARQGLGPRRRAGRGDDGRRRGAGRRRGPRRRRARRV
;
A
#
# COMPACT_ATOMS: atom_id res chain seq x y z
N MET A 1 42.30 -1.68 10.77
CA MET A 1 41.71 -0.32 10.65
C MET A 1 40.19 -0.33 10.61
N ALA A 2 39.51 -1.36 10.09
CA ALA A 2 38.04 -1.44 10.10
C ALA A 2 37.40 -1.36 11.51
N SER A 3 38.03 -1.98 12.53
CA SER A 3 37.49 -1.97 13.91
C SER A 3 37.42 -0.55 14.51
N THR A 4 38.38 0.33 14.22
CA THR A 4 38.37 1.71 14.75
C THR A 4 37.28 2.56 14.10
N ARG A 5 37.04 2.39 12.79
CA ARG A 5 35.97 3.13 12.08
C ARG A 5 34.57 2.75 12.56
N ILE A 6 34.34 1.47 12.86
CA ILE A 6 33.08 0.99 13.42
C ILE A 6 32.89 1.48 14.86
N GLU A 7 33.94 1.49 15.67
CA GLU A 7 33.91 2.07 17.01
C GLU A 7 33.57 3.56 17.00
N ASP A 8 34.12 4.32 16.05
CA ASP A 8 33.79 5.73 15.86
C ASP A 8 32.31 5.92 15.47
N CYS A 9 31.78 5.07 14.58
CA CYS A 9 30.36 5.08 14.23
C CYS A 9 29.47 4.82 15.47
N ARG A 10 29.83 3.81 16.28
CA ARG A 10 29.12 3.49 17.52
C ARG A 10 29.25 4.64 18.52
N ARG A 11 30.42 5.24 18.68
CA ARG A 11 30.61 6.36 19.61
C ARG A 11 29.76 7.57 19.20
N ALA A 12 29.72 7.88 17.90
CA ALA A 12 28.88 8.95 17.37
C ALA A 12 27.38 8.66 17.54
N SER A 13 26.92 7.41 17.35
CA SER A 13 25.51 7.05 17.57
C SER A 13 25.05 7.17 19.02
N HIS A 14 25.98 7.03 19.98
CA HIS A 14 25.69 7.24 21.41
C HIS A 14 25.84 8.70 21.85
N SER A 15 26.29 9.59 20.97
CA SER A 15 26.41 11.01 21.27
C SER A 15 25.05 11.63 21.60
N ARG A 16 25.09 12.75 22.34
CA ARG A 16 23.93 13.62 22.54
C ARG A 16 23.94 14.81 21.56
N ASP A 17 25.06 15.04 20.88
CA ASP A 17 25.29 16.15 19.98
C ASP A 17 24.75 15.85 18.57
N GLU A 18 23.80 16.66 18.10
CA GLU A 18 23.21 16.50 16.76
C GLU A 18 24.23 16.65 15.63
N GLU A 19 25.27 17.47 15.79
CA GLU A 19 26.34 17.60 14.79
C GLU A 19 27.11 16.28 14.62
N ARG A 20 27.33 15.55 15.72
CA ARG A 20 27.94 14.22 15.68
C ARG A 20 27.08 13.18 14.97
N HIS A 21 25.75 13.30 15.06
CA HIS A 21 24.86 12.43 14.30
C HIS A 21 24.86 12.78 12.81
N VAL A 22 24.93 14.06 12.45
CA VAL A 22 25.09 14.46 11.05
C VAL A 22 26.43 13.97 10.50
N GLU A 23 27.51 14.09 11.27
CA GLU A 23 28.84 13.56 10.93
C GLU A 23 28.83 12.05 10.78
N LEU A 24 28.14 11.32 11.66
CA LEU A 24 27.95 9.87 11.56
C LEU A 24 27.41 9.50 10.17
N TRP A 25 26.33 10.13 9.74
CA TRP A 25 25.69 9.83 8.46
C TRP A 25 26.53 10.30 7.27
N THR A 26 27.10 11.51 7.33
CA THR A 26 27.73 12.15 6.17
C THR A 26 29.20 11.76 5.95
N LYS A 27 29.89 11.28 6.98
CA LYS A 27 31.34 10.95 6.91
C LYS A 27 31.66 9.56 7.43
N LEU A 28 31.24 9.21 8.65
CA LEU A 28 31.72 7.99 9.31
C LEU A 28 31.15 6.73 8.69
N ILE A 29 29.83 6.68 8.43
CA ILE A 29 29.18 5.55 7.77
C ILE A 29 29.76 5.32 6.35
N PRO A 30 29.88 6.34 5.48
CA PRO A 30 30.56 6.17 4.19
C PRO A 30 31.97 5.60 4.33
N ALA A 31 32.81 6.15 5.21
CA ALA A 31 34.18 5.69 5.41
C ALA A 31 34.27 4.27 5.98
N ALA A 32 33.30 3.84 6.80
CA ALA A 32 33.24 2.47 7.27
C ALA A 32 32.87 1.49 6.14
N LEU A 33 31.99 1.90 5.22
CA LEU A 33 31.57 1.07 4.09
C LEU A 33 32.62 0.96 2.99
N GLU A 34 33.58 1.88 2.89
CA GLU A 34 34.70 1.81 1.93
C GLU A 34 35.56 0.55 2.12
N ASP A 35 35.65 0.03 3.35
CA ASP A 35 36.44 -1.19 3.63
C ASP A 35 35.82 -2.45 2.98
N GLY A 36 34.52 -2.41 2.64
CA GLY A 36 33.80 -3.50 1.97
C GLY A 36 33.80 -4.83 2.74
N SER A 37 34.23 -4.84 4.00
CA SER A 37 34.28 -6.05 4.81
C SER A 37 32.89 -6.38 5.34
N LYS A 38 32.55 -7.67 5.34
CA LYS A 38 31.25 -8.16 5.84
C LYS A 38 30.96 -7.68 7.26
N GLU A 39 31.96 -7.70 8.14
CA GLU A 39 31.84 -7.23 9.53
C GLU A 39 31.49 -5.73 9.61
N SER A 40 32.10 -4.91 8.75
CA SER A 40 31.82 -3.48 8.67
C SER A 40 30.38 -3.23 8.20
N GLU A 41 29.96 -3.93 7.14
CA GLU A 41 28.62 -3.79 6.58
C GLU A 41 27.51 -4.20 7.56
N GLU A 42 27.71 -5.31 8.28
CA GLU A 42 26.81 -5.77 9.34
C GLU A 42 26.75 -4.75 10.49
N ALA A 43 27.91 -4.26 10.95
CA ALA A 43 27.97 -3.28 12.03
C ALA A 43 27.33 -1.93 11.64
N VAL A 44 27.53 -1.45 10.41
CA VAL A 44 26.89 -0.23 9.90
C VAL A 44 25.37 -0.41 9.81
N ALA A 45 24.90 -1.57 9.35
CA ALA A 45 23.47 -1.87 9.32
C ALA A 45 22.84 -1.86 10.73
N GLU A 46 23.55 -2.38 11.73
CA GLU A 46 23.12 -2.31 13.14
C GLU A 46 23.10 -0.87 13.66
N VAL A 47 24.15 -0.08 13.40
CA VAL A 47 24.21 1.35 13.78
C VAL A 47 23.04 2.13 13.16
N ALA A 48 22.69 1.86 11.91
CA ALA A 48 21.52 2.47 11.28
C ALA A 48 20.21 2.16 12.03
N MET A 49 20.03 0.93 12.52
CA MET A 49 18.85 0.55 13.31
C MET A 49 18.85 1.16 14.72
N LEU A 50 20.01 1.42 15.32
CA LEU A 50 20.12 2.15 16.59
C LEU A 50 19.66 3.60 16.43
N GLU A 51 20.03 4.24 15.33
CA GLU A 51 19.69 5.64 15.02
C GLU A 51 18.22 5.83 14.60
N LEU A 52 17.46 4.75 14.38
CA LEU A 52 16.08 4.80 13.89
C LEU A 52 15.19 5.75 14.70
N HIS A 53 15.28 5.71 16.03
CA HIS A 53 14.46 6.56 16.90
C HIS A 53 14.79 8.04 16.68
N ARG A 54 16.07 8.38 16.61
CA ARG A 54 16.56 9.75 16.44
C ARG A 54 16.28 10.30 15.05
N ILE A 55 16.46 9.48 14.02
CA ILE A 55 16.05 9.82 12.65
C ILE A 55 14.54 10.08 12.59
N SER A 56 13.74 9.32 13.33
CA SER A 56 12.28 9.52 13.34
C SER A 56 11.82 10.86 13.93
N SER A 57 12.70 11.55 14.67
CA SER A 57 12.44 12.85 15.30
C SER A 57 13.19 14.04 14.67
N SER A 58 14.27 13.83 13.89
CA SER A 58 15.02 14.92 13.22
C SER A 58 14.89 14.85 11.69
N GLN A 59 14.39 15.93 11.08
CA GLN A 59 14.30 16.07 9.62
C GLN A 59 15.70 16.13 8.99
N THR A 60 16.65 16.80 9.64
CA THR A 60 18.04 16.89 9.20
C THR A 60 18.65 15.49 9.06
N LEU A 61 18.48 14.64 10.08
CA LEU A 61 18.98 13.26 10.05
C LEU A 61 18.23 12.39 9.03
N GLN A 62 16.94 12.62 8.78
CA GLN A 62 16.22 11.92 7.70
C GLN A 62 16.80 12.24 6.31
N LEU A 63 17.19 13.49 6.07
CA LEU A 63 17.77 13.89 4.79
C LEU A 63 19.20 13.34 4.66
N ALA A 64 20.02 13.46 5.70
CA ALA A 64 21.39 12.95 5.71
C ALA A 64 21.44 11.43 5.51
N SER A 65 20.66 10.68 6.30
CA SER A 65 20.63 9.21 6.23
C SER A 65 20.09 8.69 4.90
N ARG A 66 19.10 9.36 4.29
CA ARG A 66 18.50 8.89 3.05
C ARG A 66 19.49 8.83 1.90
N GLY A 67 20.28 9.89 1.69
CA GLY A 67 21.25 9.93 0.59
C GLY A 67 22.33 8.87 0.74
N VAL A 68 22.81 8.69 1.97
CA VAL A 68 23.87 7.73 2.32
C VAL A 68 23.37 6.29 2.15
N LEU A 69 22.17 5.97 2.66
CA LEU A 69 21.59 4.64 2.48
C LEU A 69 21.31 4.35 1.01
N GLN A 70 20.82 5.31 0.22
CA GLN A 70 20.62 5.12 -1.22
C GLN A 70 21.93 4.82 -1.96
N ALA A 71 23.01 5.55 -1.64
CA ALA A 71 24.32 5.32 -2.22
C ALA A 71 24.87 3.94 -1.82
N ALA A 72 24.87 3.63 -0.52
CA ALA A 72 25.38 2.37 0.04
C ALA A 72 24.62 1.15 -0.50
N LEU A 73 23.29 1.23 -0.56
CA LEU A 73 22.47 0.18 -1.14
C LEU A 73 22.73 0.01 -2.64
N LYS A 74 23.17 1.03 -3.37
CA LYS A 74 23.52 0.89 -4.79
C LYS A 74 24.92 0.31 -4.98
N SER A 75 25.87 0.65 -4.10
CA SER A 75 27.29 0.32 -4.29
C SER A 75 27.74 -0.98 -3.64
N SER A 76 27.05 -1.47 -2.60
CA SER A 76 27.47 -2.69 -1.88
C SER A 76 26.33 -3.73 -1.76
N PRO A 77 26.41 -4.88 -2.46
CA PRO A 77 25.52 -6.02 -2.27
C PRO A 77 25.64 -6.68 -0.89
N GLY A 78 26.81 -6.57 -0.26
CA GLY A 78 27.02 -7.07 1.10
C GLY A 78 26.23 -6.24 2.13
N PHE A 79 26.32 -4.92 2.02
CA PHE A 79 25.50 -3.99 2.81
C PHE A 79 24.00 -4.15 2.54
N GLN A 80 23.58 -4.33 1.28
CA GLN A 80 22.16 -4.62 0.96
C GLN A 80 21.62 -5.80 1.79
N ARG A 81 22.36 -6.92 1.85
CA ARG A 81 21.96 -8.13 2.59
C ARG A 81 21.98 -7.92 4.11
N ALA A 82 23.03 -7.26 4.62
CA ALA A 82 23.13 -6.92 6.04
C ALA A 82 21.98 -6.00 6.47
N PHE A 83 21.70 -4.95 5.69
CA PHE A 83 20.65 -3.98 5.96
C PHE A 83 19.25 -4.61 5.85
N ALA A 84 19.00 -5.47 4.87
CA ALA A 84 17.76 -6.23 4.79
C ALA A 84 17.55 -7.08 6.05
N THR A 85 18.56 -7.83 6.47
CA THR A 85 18.52 -8.65 7.70
C THR A 85 18.22 -7.81 8.93
N ALA A 86 18.89 -6.67 9.08
CA ALA A 86 18.70 -5.74 10.19
C ALA A 86 17.26 -5.17 10.22
N VAL A 87 16.71 -4.81 9.06
CA VAL A 87 15.32 -4.32 8.93
C VAL A 87 14.32 -5.42 9.33
N VAL A 88 14.47 -6.65 8.81
CA VAL A 88 13.59 -7.77 9.16
C VAL A 88 13.64 -8.06 10.66
N LYS A 89 14.85 -8.13 11.24
CA LYS A 89 15.04 -8.37 12.68
C LYS A 89 14.41 -7.25 13.53
N THR A 90 14.57 -5.99 13.12
CA THR A 90 14.01 -4.84 13.83
C THR A 90 12.49 -4.83 13.77
N ALA A 91 11.89 -5.14 12.61
CA ALA A 91 10.44 -5.24 12.46
C ALA A 91 9.83 -6.38 13.29
N ALA A 92 10.54 -7.50 13.42
CA ALA A 92 10.09 -8.65 14.19
C ALA A 92 10.24 -8.48 15.71
N SER A 93 11.31 -7.84 16.18
CA SER A 93 11.67 -7.77 17.60
C SER A 93 11.03 -6.61 18.37
N ARG A 94 10.61 -5.54 17.69
CA ARG A 94 10.13 -4.32 18.36
C ARG A 94 8.62 -4.15 18.19
N THR A 95 7.86 -4.56 19.20
CA THR A 95 6.45 -4.17 19.35
C THR A 95 6.37 -2.76 19.94
N GLY A 96 5.42 -1.94 19.48
CA GLY A 96 5.18 -0.62 20.06
C GLY A 96 6.13 0.50 19.59
N MET A 97 6.74 0.35 18.41
CA MET A 97 7.57 1.42 17.83
C MET A 97 6.75 2.71 17.58
N PRO A 98 7.34 3.90 17.77
CA PRO A 98 6.68 5.15 17.44
C PRO A 98 6.26 5.21 15.95
N PRO A 99 5.11 5.81 15.62
CA PRO A 99 4.62 5.86 14.23
C PRO A 99 5.59 6.45 13.21
N ASN A 100 6.41 7.44 13.61
CA ASN A 100 7.43 7.99 12.72
C ASN A 100 8.54 6.97 12.43
N ALA A 101 8.96 6.17 13.41
CA ALA A 101 9.99 5.14 13.23
C ALA A 101 9.48 4.04 12.29
N LEU A 102 8.22 3.62 12.45
CA LEU A 102 7.56 2.70 11.52
C LEU A 102 7.53 3.25 10.09
N LEU A 103 7.21 4.53 9.91
CA LEU A 103 7.24 5.18 8.59
C LEU A 103 8.66 5.21 7.99
N ILE A 104 9.70 5.43 8.80
CA ILE A 104 11.10 5.35 8.35
C ILE A 104 11.45 3.93 7.90
N LEU A 105 11.04 2.90 8.64
CA LEU A 105 11.24 1.50 8.23
C LEU A 105 10.50 1.17 6.93
N VAL A 106 9.28 1.67 6.73
CA VAL A 106 8.57 1.52 5.44
C VAL A 106 9.35 2.20 4.30
N ARG A 107 9.93 3.39 4.53
CA ARG A 107 10.78 4.04 3.53
C ARG A 107 12.04 3.22 3.23
N TRP A 108 12.69 2.67 4.25
CA TRP A 108 13.91 1.88 4.09
C TRP A 108 13.65 0.53 3.39
N THR A 109 12.53 -0.14 3.69
CA THR A 109 12.11 -1.33 2.92
C THR A 109 11.84 -0.98 1.46
N CYS A 110 11.27 0.18 1.15
CA CYS A 110 11.11 0.63 -0.24
C CYS A 110 12.46 0.88 -0.94
N LEU A 111 13.43 1.47 -0.24
CA LEU A 111 14.79 1.63 -0.78
C LEU A 111 15.44 0.27 -1.05
N LEU A 112 15.29 -0.69 -0.14
CA LEU A 112 15.76 -2.05 -0.32
C LEU A 112 15.10 -2.74 -1.51
N LEU A 113 13.77 -2.70 -1.62
CA LEU A 113 13.04 -3.30 -2.75
C LEU A 113 13.55 -2.76 -4.09
N LEU A 114 13.84 -1.47 -4.18
CA LEU A 114 14.37 -0.84 -5.40
C LEU A 114 15.86 -1.14 -5.66
N ALA A 115 16.63 -1.46 -4.62
CA ALA A 115 18.07 -1.68 -4.71
C ALA A 115 18.47 -3.15 -4.88
N LEU A 116 17.67 -4.09 -4.33
CA LEU A 116 17.93 -5.52 -4.48
C LEU A 116 17.95 -5.87 -5.97
N ASP A 117 18.96 -6.58 -6.41
CA ASP A 117 19.05 -7.07 -7.78
C ASP A 117 18.18 -8.32 -8.00
N GLY A 118 18.08 -8.76 -9.25
CA GLY A 118 17.37 -10.01 -9.59
C GLY A 118 17.98 -11.26 -8.92
N ALA A 119 19.28 -11.23 -8.58
CA ALA A 119 19.99 -12.34 -7.95
C ALA A 119 19.61 -12.53 -6.47
N SER A 120 19.26 -11.45 -5.78
CA SER A 120 18.72 -11.46 -4.41
C SER A 120 17.37 -12.18 -4.29
N GLY A 121 16.70 -12.44 -5.43
CA GLY A 121 15.65 -13.43 -5.59
C GLY A 121 14.25 -13.02 -5.13
N ALA A 122 13.24 -13.64 -5.76
CA ALA A 122 11.83 -13.42 -5.46
C ALA A 122 11.47 -13.65 -3.98
N LYS A 123 12.19 -14.54 -3.28
CA LYS A 123 12.00 -14.81 -1.85
C LYS A 123 12.35 -13.61 -0.96
N ALA A 124 13.44 -12.90 -1.25
CA ALA A 124 13.83 -11.73 -0.48
C ALA A 124 12.84 -10.57 -0.70
N LEU A 125 12.40 -10.37 -1.94
CA LEU A 125 11.35 -9.40 -2.27
C LEU A 125 10.05 -9.72 -1.53
N ALA A 126 9.58 -10.97 -1.60
CA ALA A 126 8.37 -11.42 -0.89
C ALA A 126 8.50 -11.17 0.62
N ARG A 127 9.65 -11.53 1.22
CA ARG A 127 9.87 -11.31 2.65
C ARG A 127 9.87 -9.84 3.05
N LEU A 128 10.43 -8.95 2.23
CA LEU A 128 10.39 -7.51 2.49
C LEU A 128 8.97 -6.96 2.35
N VAL A 129 8.17 -7.46 1.42
CA VAL A 129 6.75 -7.09 1.29
C VAL A 129 5.93 -7.57 2.49
N GLU A 130 6.17 -8.78 3.00
CA GLU A 130 5.56 -9.25 4.25
C GLU A 130 5.90 -8.35 5.44
N VAL A 131 7.18 -7.93 5.55
CA VAL A 131 7.60 -6.98 6.58
C VAL A 131 6.91 -5.63 6.39
N GLN A 132 6.73 -5.15 5.16
CA GLN A 132 5.93 -3.95 4.91
C GLN A 132 4.49 -4.11 5.37
N ASP A 133 3.83 -5.24 5.10
CA ASP A 133 2.47 -5.50 5.60
C ASP A 133 2.42 -5.43 7.14
N GLN A 134 3.37 -6.07 7.82
CA GLN A 134 3.48 -6.01 9.28
C GLN A 134 3.63 -4.57 9.80
N LEU A 135 4.49 -3.77 9.18
CA LEU A 135 4.70 -2.37 9.55
C LEU A 135 3.45 -1.51 9.30
N LEU A 136 2.73 -1.75 8.19
CA LEU A 136 1.47 -1.07 7.89
C LEU A 136 0.40 -1.42 8.92
N ARG A 137 0.30 -2.69 9.33
CA ARG A 137 -0.61 -3.12 10.41
C ARG A 137 -0.29 -2.41 11.72
N GLN A 138 0.98 -2.34 12.12
CA GLN A 138 1.40 -1.62 13.33
C GLN A 138 1.07 -0.12 13.26
N LEU A 139 1.17 0.51 12.08
CA LEU A 139 0.73 1.89 11.89
C LEU A 139 -0.80 2.03 12.03
N ALA A 140 -1.56 1.04 11.59
CA ALA A 140 -3.01 1.11 11.59
C ALA A 140 -3.66 0.94 12.98
N THR A 141 -2.98 0.27 13.92
CA THR A 141 -3.52 0.00 15.27
C THR A 141 -3.56 1.21 16.20
N THR A 142 -2.93 2.34 15.85
CA THR A 142 -2.90 3.54 16.71
C THR A 142 -3.48 4.77 16.00
N LYS A 143 -4.23 5.61 16.73
CA LYS A 143 -4.79 6.87 16.18
C LYS A 143 -3.71 7.76 15.54
N ARG A 144 -2.56 7.90 16.20
CA ARG A 144 -1.41 8.66 15.69
C ARG A 144 -0.78 7.98 14.47
N GLY A 145 -0.80 6.65 14.42
CA GLY A 145 -0.30 5.87 13.30
C GLY A 145 -1.17 5.93 12.05
N GLN A 146 -2.49 6.07 12.18
CA GLN A 146 -3.40 6.23 11.03
C GLN A 146 -3.05 7.45 10.15
N GLY A 147 -2.64 8.57 10.76
CA GLY A 147 -2.15 9.74 10.02
C GLY A 147 -0.85 9.48 9.24
N ARG A 148 -0.03 8.54 9.71
CA ARG A 148 1.21 8.10 9.03
C ARG A 148 0.98 6.94 8.06
N LEU A 149 -0.08 6.16 8.25
CA LEU A 149 -0.43 5.03 7.40
C LEU A 149 -0.65 5.46 5.95
N LYS A 150 -1.39 6.56 5.73
CA LYS A 150 -1.59 7.11 4.37
C LYS A 150 -0.28 7.50 3.70
N ALA A 151 0.67 8.05 4.48
CA ALA A 151 2.00 8.39 3.97
C ALA A 151 2.83 7.13 3.66
N ALA A 152 2.75 6.09 4.50
CA ALA A 152 3.40 4.81 4.28
C ALA A 152 2.88 4.11 3.01
N VAL A 153 1.56 4.02 2.84
CA VAL A 153 0.91 3.49 1.63
C VAL A 153 1.35 4.25 0.38
N ARG A 154 1.41 5.58 0.43
CA ARG A 154 1.87 6.42 -0.69
C ARG A 154 3.34 6.16 -1.05
N VAL A 155 4.20 5.98 -0.05
CA VAL A 155 5.63 5.68 -0.27
C VAL A 155 5.78 4.30 -0.92
N ALA A 156 5.08 3.28 -0.41
CA ALA A 156 5.11 1.94 -0.97
C ALA A 156 4.55 1.91 -2.40
N SER A 157 3.42 2.59 -2.66
CA SER A 157 2.84 2.64 -4.01
C SER A 157 3.70 3.42 -5.00
N GLN A 158 4.46 4.40 -4.53
CA GLN A 158 5.45 5.09 -5.35
C GLN A 158 6.62 4.16 -5.74
N ALA A 159 7.14 3.37 -4.79
CA ALA A 159 8.20 2.40 -5.07
C ALA A 159 7.71 1.32 -6.05
N LEU A 160 6.50 0.79 -5.84
CA LEU A 160 5.87 -0.15 -6.77
C LEU A 160 5.73 0.44 -8.18
N ARG A 161 5.32 1.70 -8.32
CA ARG A 161 5.22 2.37 -9.65
C ARG A 161 6.57 2.59 -10.33
N GLN A 162 7.66 2.65 -9.58
CA GLN A 162 9.00 2.83 -10.14
C GLN A 162 9.54 1.54 -10.77
N ASP A 163 9.15 0.37 -10.25
CA ASP A 163 9.62 -0.92 -10.72
C ASP A 163 8.51 -1.99 -10.63
N ALA A 164 7.40 -1.73 -11.34
CA ALA A 164 6.20 -2.56 -11.25
C ALA A 164 6.43 -3.98 -11.76
N ALA A 165 7.13 -4.13 -12.88
CA ALA A 165 7.39 -5.41 -13.53
C ALA A 165 8.03 -6.43 -12.58
N ARG A 166 8.93 -5.97 -11.70
CA ARG A 166 9.63 -6.83 -10.74
C ARG A 166 8.91 -6.94 -9.40
N LEU A 167 8.33 -5.86 -8.91
CA LEU A 167 7.77 -5.82 -7.56
C LEU A 167 6.33 -6.35 -7.50
N LEU A 168 5.52 -6.18 -8.56
CA LEU A 168 4.12 -6.57 -8.57
C LEU A 168 3.89 -8.05 -8.19
N PRO A 169 4.64 -9.03 -8.74
CA PRO A 169 4.45 -10.44 -8.37
C PRO A 169 4.63 -10.70 -6.86
N ALA A 170 5.58 -10.02 -6.22
CA ALA A 170 5.82 -10.15 -4.78
C ALA A 170 4.67 -9.56 -3.95
N TYR A 171 4.13 -8.41 -4.35
CA TYR A 171 2.95 -7.81 -3.71
C TYR A 171 1.70 -8.66 -3.89
N GLU A 172 1.46 -9.21 -5.08
CA GLU A 172 0.33 -10.08 -5.32
C GLU A 172 0.43 -11.39 -4.51
N GLN A 173 1.63 -11.99 -4.46
CA GLN A 173 1.86 -13.19 -3.66
C GLN A 173 1.59 -12.92 -2.17
N ALA A 174 2.12 -11.82 -1.64
CA ALA A 174 1.89 -11.43 -0.25
C ALA A 174 0.40 -11.13 0.01
N LEU A 175 -0.30 -10.47 -0.91
CA LEU A 175 -1.72 -10.21 -0.80
C LEU A 175 -2.55 -11.50 -0.80
N ARG A 176 -2.27 -12.46 -1.69
CA ARG A 176 -2.95 -13.78 -1.71
C ARG A 176 -2.69 -14.57 -0.42
N ALA A 177 -1.50 -14.42 0.17
CA ALA A 177 -1.14 -15.07 1.42
C ALA A 177 -1.86 -14.45 2.63
N SER A 178 -1.78 -13.13 2.81
CA SER A 178 -2.27 -12.45 4.00
C SER A 178 -3.74 -12.00 3.91
N GLY A 179 -4.25 -11.73 2.71
CA GLY A 179 -5.56 -11.08 2.52
C GLY A 179 -5.59 -9.64 3.04
N SER A 180 -4.43 -8.97 3.12
CA SER A 180 -4.32 -7.64 3.73
C SER A 180 -4.97 -6.52 2.92
N GLY A 181 -5.97 -5.86 3.52
CA GLY A 181 -6.53 -4.62 2.95
C GLY A 181 -5.51 -3.49 2.83
N LEU A 182 -4.43 -3.52 3.63
CA LEU A 182 -3.36 -2.53 3.60
C LEU A 182 -2.42 -2.74 2.41
N LEU A 183 -2.05 -3.99 2.09
CA LEU A 183 -1.33 -4.31 0.85
C LEU A 183 -2.19 -4.02 -0.38
N ALA A 184 -3.48 -4.36 -0.32
CA ALA A 184 -4.44 -4.04 -1.37
C ALA A 184 -4.50 -2.53 -1.63
N SER A 185 -4.48 -1.70 -0.57
CA SER A 185 -4.41 -0.24 -0.69
C SER A 185 -3.14 0.25 -1.38
N VAL A 186 -1.99 -0.40 -1.18
CA VAL A 186 -0.73 -0.08 -1.87
C VAL A 186 -0.84 -0.38 -3.36
N LEU A 187 -1.35 -1.56 -3.70
CA LEU A 187 -1.56 -1.99 -5.08
C LEU A 187 -2.53 -1.06 -5.82
N VAL A 188 -3.70 -0.77 -5.24
CA VAL A 188 -4.70 0.12 -5.86
C VAL A 188 -4.17 1.55 -6.05
N ALA A 189 -3.35 2.05 -5.12
CA ALA A 189 -2.73 3.37 -5.25
C ALA A 189 -1.62 3.43 -6.32
N SER A 190 -1.24 2.30 -6.92
CA SER A 190 -0.35 2.21 -8.06
C SER A 190 -1.14 2.32 -9.37
N GLU A 191 -1.46 3.56 -9.77
CA GLU A 191 -2.34 3.87 -10.92
C GLU A 191 -1.87 3.33 -12.29
N ARG A 192 -0.65 2.82 -12.43
CA ARG A 192 -0.10 2.33 -13.72
C ARG A 192 -0.47 0.89 -14.08
N GLU A 193 -0.91 0.08 -13.12
CA GLU A 193 -1.10 -1.37 -13.32
C GLU A 193 -2.54 -1.84 -13.06
N ARG A 194 -3.52 -0.93 -13.22
CA ARG A 194 -4.91 -1.14 -12.77
C ARG A 194 -5.52 -2.46 -13.24
N GLU A 195 -5.19 -2.99 -14.42
CA GLU A 195 -5.79 -4.24 -14.91
C GLU A 195 -5.23 -5.49 -14.21
N ALA A 196 -3.90 -5.66 -14.12
CA ALA A 196 -3.30 -6.80 -13.40
C ALA A 196 -3.53 -6.70 -11.88
N VAL A 197 -3.34 -5.50 -11.33
CA VAL A 197 -3.66 -5.15 -9.94
C VAL A 197 -5.14 -5.41 -9.64
N SER A 198 -6.05 -5.13 -10.59
CA SER A 198 -7.48 -5.37 -10.35
C SER A 198 -7.76 -6.84 -10.11
N ARG A 199 -7.17 -7.77 -10.86
CA ARG A 199 -7.50 -9.19 -10.72
C ARG A 199 -7.02 -9.79 -9.40
N ALA A 200 -5.74 -9.63 -9.03
CA ALA A 200 -5.24 -10.19 -7.77
C ALA A 200 -5.93 -9.58 -6.55
N THR A 201 -6.24 -8.29 -6.60
CA THR A 201 -6.93 -7.59 -5.51
C THR A 201 -8.43 -7.92 -5.46
N LEU A 202 -9.08 -8.13 -6.62
CA LEU A 202 -10.46 -8.64 -6.71
C LEU A 202 -10.56 -10.08 -6.25
N GLU A 203 -9.62 -10.96 -6.60
CA GLU A 203 -9.57 -12.34 -6.08
C GLU A 203 -9.39 -12.35 -4.56
N ALA A 204 -8.52 -11.47 -4.04
CA ALA A 204 -8.30 -11.28 -2.62
C ALA A 204 -9.46 -10.58 -1.89
N PHE A 205 -10.45 -10.02 -2.61
CA PHE A 205 -11.65 -9.37 -2.07
C PHE A 205 -12.91 -10.25 -2.23
N CYS A 206 -13.09 -10.87 -3.39
CA CYS A 206 -14.28 -11.63 -3.77
C CYS A 206 -14.14 -13.14 -3.57
N GLY A 207 -12.92 -13.67 -3.40
CA GLY A 207 -12.71 -15.12 -3.28
C GLY A 207 -13.31 -15.72 -2.01
N ASP A 208 -13.62 -17.02 -2.05
CA ASP A 208 -14.18 -17.79 -0.92
C ASP A 208 -13.33 -17.74 0.37
N LYS A 209 -12.09 -17.25 0.29
CA LYS A 209 -11.15 -17.08 1.43
C LYS A 209 -10.87 -15.62 1.79
N ALA A 210 -11.55 -14.66 1.17
CA ALA A 210 -10.90 -13.42 0.78
C ALA A 210 -11.54 -12.13 1.33
N LEU A 211 -11.90 -12.04 2.61
CA LEU A 211 -12.12 -10.73 3.28
C LEU A 211 -12.56 -10.89 4.74
N GLY A 212 -13.35 -11.92 5.03
CA GLY A 212 -13.84 -12.22 6.38
C GLY A 212 -13.07 -13.30 7.13
N ALA A 213 -12.45 -14.25 6.40
CA ALA A 213 -11.96 -15.49 6.99
C ALA A 213 -10.56 -15.42 7.61
N ARG A 214 -9.71 -14.43 7.25
CA ARG A 214 -8.29 -14.38 7.67
C ARG A 214 -7.90 -13.21 8.57
N GLU A 215 -8.38 -11.99 8.29
CA GLU A 215 -8.07 -10.81 9.12
C GLU A 215 -9.11 -10.56 10.24
N GLY A 216 -10.27 -11.21 10.16
CA GLY A 216 -11.44 -10.87 10.95
C GLY A 216 -12.05 -9.52 10.53
N LEU A 217 -13.36 -9.36 10.71
CA LEU A 217 -14.06 -8.10 10.44
C LEU A 217 -13.73 -7.07 11.52
N ASN A 218 -12.56 -6.44 11.43
CA ASN A 218 -12.15 -5.35 12.31
C ASN A 218 -12.19 -3.99 11.58
N GLU A 219 -12.34 -2.90 12.32
CA GLU A 219 -12.50 -1.55 11.75
C GLU A 219 -11.33 -1.13 10.86
N VAL A 220 -10.11 -1.59 11.18
CA VAL A 220 -8.90 -1.30 10.40
C VAL A 220 -8.96 -1.98 9.04
N ALA A 221 -9.29 -3.28 9.00
CA ALA A 221 -9.46 -4.03 7.77
C ALA A 221 -10.57 -3.43 6.91
N LEU A 222 -11.74 -3.11 7.50
CA LEU A 222 -12.84 -2.45 6.80
C LEU A 222 -12.43 -1.08 6.24
N ALA A 223 -11.71 -0.27 7.01
CA ALA A 223 -11.22 1.03 6.56
C ALA A 223 -10.19 0.91 5.42
N ALA A 224 -9.35 -0.12 5.44
CA ALA A 224 -8.39 -0.40 4.39
C ALA A 224 -9.05 -0.92 3.10
N TRP A 225 -10.10 -1.73 3.22
CA TRP A 225 -10.82 -2.30 2.08
C TRP A 225 -11.83 -1.35 1.43
N ARG A 226 -12.34 -0.33 2.13
CA ARG A 226 -13.24 0.70 1.55
C ARG A 226 -12.68 1.42 0.32
N PRO A 227 -11.48 2.05 0.36
CA PRO A 227 -10.93 2.73 -0.81
C PRO A 227 -10.56 1.75 -1.93
N VAL A 228 -10.25 0.51 -1.57
CA VAL A 228 -9.96 -0.58 -2.50
C VAL A 228 -11.22 -0.98 -3.25
N ALA A 229 -12.33 -1.24 -2.55
CA ALA A 229 -13.63 -1.51 -3.16
C ALA A 229 -14.13 -0.38 -4.07
N ALA A 230 -13.89 0.88 -3.68
CA ALA A 230 -14.24 2.05 -4.48
C ALA A 230 -13.43 2.18 -5.79
N ALA A 231 -12.34 1.42 -5.95
CA ALA A 231 -11.53 1.44 -7.16
C ALA A 231 -12.13 0.61 -8.31
N TRP A 232 -13.16 -0.21 -8.05
CA TRP A 232 -13.80 -1.04 -9.08
C TRP A 232 -15.25 -0.63 -9.36
N PRO A 233 -15.65 -0.65 -10.65
CA PRO A 233 -17.06 -0.57 -11.00
C PRO A 233 -17.85 -1.73 -10.36
N ALA A 234 -19.09 -1.44 -9.94
CA ALA A 234 -19.97 -2.44 -9.32
C ALA A 234 -20.18 -3.70 -10.19
N GLU A 235 -20.17 -3.52 -11.52
CA GLU A 235 -20.30 -4.58 -12.51
C GLU A 235 -19.11 -5.56 -12.48
N VAL A 236 -17.89 -5.04 -12.28
CA VAL A 236 -16.67 -5.85 -12.19
C VAL A 236 -16.66 -6.67 -10.90
N VAL A 237 -17.07 -6.05 -9.79
CA VAL A 237 -17.23 -6.74 -8.50
C VAL A 237 -18.31 -7.82 -8.59
N ALA A 238 -19.46 -7.50 -9.19
CA ALA A 238 -20.55 -8.45 -9.39
C ALA A 238 -20.15 -9.64 -10.28
N ALA A 239 -19.42 -9.39 -11.37
CA ALA A 239 -18.89 -10.44 -12.24
C ALA A 239 -17.86 -11.33 -11.52
N ALA A 240 -17.04 -10.77 -10.63
CA ALA A 240 -16.08 -11.52 -9.83
C ALA A 240 -16.74 -12.37 -8.72
N LEU A 241 -17.91 -11.95 -8.20
CA LEU A 241 -18.70 -12.69 -7.21
C LEU A 241 -19.63 -13.74 -7.83
N ALA A 242 -19.98 -13.59 -9.11
CA ALA A 242 -20.88 -14.48 -9.84
C ALA A 242 -20.47 -15.98 -9.86
N PRO A 243 -19.18 -16.38 -9.87
CA PRO A 243 -18.81 -17.79 -9.85
C PRO A 243 -19.14 -18.51 -8.52
N GLY A 244 -19.28 -17.78 -7.40
CA GLY A 244 -19.57 -18.32 -6.06
C GLY A 244 -21.06 -18.34 -5.68
N HIS A 245 -21.92 -17.66 -6.46
CA HIS A 245 -23.38 -17.70 -6.32
C HIS A 245 -24.01 -18.51 -7.46
N ARG A 246 -23.67 -19.80 -7.55
CA ARG A 246 -24.69 -20.73 -8.02
C ARG A 246 -25.70 -20.86 -6.88
N PRO A 247 -26.96 -20.44 -7.04
CA PRO A 247 -27.99 -20.84 -6.09
C PRO A 247 -27.93 -22.35 -6.04
N ARG A 248 -27.60 -22.90 -4.86
CA ARG A 248 -27.76 -24.31 -4.55
C ARG A 248 -29.17 -24.61 -5.03
N ARG A 249 -29.33 -25.41 -6.10
CA ARG A 249 -30.66 -25.81 -6.61
C ARG A 249 -31.44 -26.19 -5.37
N GLN A 250 -32.43 -25.37 -5.00
CA GLN A 250 -33.41 -25.78 -4.02
C GLN A 250 -33.90 -27.11 -4.55
N ALA A 251 -33.64 -28.18 -3.80
CA ALA A 251 -34.32 -29.43 -4.04
C ALA A 251 -35.79 -29.06 -4.05
N GLN A 252 -36.41 -29.10 -5.24
CA GLN A 252 -37.84 -28.95 -5.36
C GLN A 252 -38.46 -29.85 -4.30
N PRO A 253 -39.34 -29.36 -3.42
CA PRO A 253 -40.10 -30.25 -2.58
C PRO A 253 -40.83 -31.19 -3.55
N ARG A 254 -40.55 -32.49 -3.43
CA ARG A 254 -41.27 -33.52 -4.19
C ARG A 254 -42.75 -33.28 -3.93
N ALA A 255 -43.43 -32.71 -4.92
CA ALA A 255 -44.88 -32.68 -4.93
C ALA A 255 -45.33 -34.13 -4.87
N ARG A 256 -46.05 -34.48 -3.79
CA ARG A 256 -46.81 -35.72 -3.72
C ARG A 256 -47.74 -35.76 -4.93
N ALA A 257 -47.51 -36.69 -5.84
CA ALA A 257 -48.50 -37.03 -6.84
C ALA A 257 -49.69 -37.73 -6.14
N PRO A 258 -50.94 -37.33 -6.39
CA PRO A 258 -52.10 -38.12 -6.01
C PRO A 258 -52.25 -39.29 -6.99
N GLY A 259 -52.58 -40.46 -6.46
CA GLY A 259 -52.86 -41.64 -7.28
C GLY A 259 -54.14 -41.46 -8.10
N ALA A 260 -54.13 -41.97 -9.32
CA ALA A 260 -55.29 -42.55 -9.99
C ALA A 260 -54.78 -43.39 -11.18
N GLY A 261 -55.21 -44.65 -11.22
CA GLY A 261 -54.79 -45.62 -12.22
C GLY A 261 -55.51 -45.50 -13.57
N ARG A 262 -55.43 -46.62 -14.32
CA ARG A 262 -55.89 -46.91 -15.69
C ARG A 262 -54.84 -46.52 -16.74
N GLY A 263 -54.51 -47.32 -17.74
CA GLY A 263 -55.04 -48.58 -18.23
C GLY A 263 -54.25 -48.92 -19.50
N ALA A 264 -54.07 -50.21 -19.77
CA ALA A 264 -53.45 -50.71 -21.00
C ALA A 264 -54.33 -50.43 -22.24
N GLY A 265 -53.73 -50.20 -23.41
CA GLY A 265 -54.48 -50.18 -24.66
C GLY A 265 -53.80 -49.57 -25.89
N ARG A 266 -53.01 -50.39 -26.60
CA ARG A 266 -52.93 -50.59 -28.07
C ARG A 266 -52.96 -49.40 -29.08
N ARG A 267 -51.98 -49.47 -30.00
CA ARG A 267 -52.00 -49.27 -31.49
C ARG A 267 -52.40 -47.87 -31.99
N GLY A 268 -51.87 -47.30 -33.07
CA GLY A 268 -50.94 -47.70 -34.12
C GLY A 268 -51.00 -46.65 -35.26
N ALA A 269 -49.90 -46.53 -36.01
CA ALA A 269 -49.78 -46.13 -37.43
C ALA A 269 -50.36 -44.78 -37.97
N ALA A 270 -49.41 -43.99 -38.50
CA ALA A 270 -49.36 -43.45 -39.87
C ALA A 270 -50.35 -42.36 -40.35
N ARG A 271 -49.81 -41.18 -40.70
CA ARG A 271 -49.69 -40.60 -42.07
C ARG A 271 -49.39 -39.09 -41.97
N GLY A 272 -48.47 -38.60 -42.82
CA GLY A 272 -48.12 -37.17 -42.97
C GLY A 272 -49.14 -36.40 -43.83
N PRO A 273 -48.68 -35.52 -44.74
CA PRO A 273 -48.19 -34.16 -44.49
C PRO A 273 -49.00 -33.09 -45.27
N GLY A 274 -48.80 -31.80 -44.99
CA GLY A 274 -49.32 -30.68 -45.81
C GLY A 274 -49.14 -29.36 -45.07
N LEU A 275 -48.23 -28.47 -45.49
CA LEU A 275 -48.33 -27.46 -46.55
C LEU A 275 -49.23 -26.26 -46.21
N GLY A 276 -48.64 -25.05 -46.31
CA GLY A 276 -49.32 -23.76 -46.39
C GLY A 276 -49.32 -22.98 -45.07
N GLY A 277 -48.91 -21.72 -44.99
CA GLY A 277 -48.52 -20.76 -46.02
C GLY A 277 -48.20 -19.40 -45.41
N ARG A 278 -47.67 -18.54 -46.28
CA ARG A 278 -47.64 -17.06 -46.32
C ARG A 278 -48.26 -16.35 -45.10
N GLY A 279 -47.55 -15.48 -44.42
CA GLY A 279 -47.33 -14.11 -44.89
C GLY A 279 -47.29 -13.11 -43.71
N PRO A 280 -47.02 -11.82 -43.96
CA PRO A 280 -46.24 -10.96 -43.07
C PRO A 280 -47.02 -9.80 -42.43
N ALA A 281 -46.28 -8.99 -41.66
CA ALA A 281 -46.41 -7.54 -41.47
C ALA A 281 -47.03 -6.98 -40.17
N ALA A 282 -46.37 -5.90 -39.74
CA ALA A 282 -46.91 -4.69 -39.13
C ALA A 282 -47.19 -4.65 -37.61
N GLY A 283 -46.21 -4.10 -36.88
CA GLY A 283 -46.40 -2.84 -36.14
C GLY A 283 -47.17 -2.87 -34.81
N PRO A 284 -47.43 -1.70 -34.21
CA PRO A 284 -46.54 -1.12 -33.19
C PRO A 284 -47.29 -0.76 -31.89
N GLY A 285 -46.55 -0.34 -30.85
CA GLY A 285 -47.11 0.49 -29.78
C GLY A 285 -46.78 0.05 -28.36
N GLY A 286 -46.26 0.99 -27.55
CA GLY A 286 -46.02 0.78 -26.13
C GLY A 286 -45.20 1.87 -25.47
N ALA A 287 -45.58 3.13 -25.65
CA ALA A 287 -45.07 4.25 -24.86
C ALA A 287 -45.95 4.43 -23.60
N ALA A 288 -45.34 4.46 -22.40
CA ALA A 288 -45.81 5.19 -21.22
C ALA A 288 -44.69 5.15 -20.16
N ARG A 289 -43.94 6.23 -19.91
CA ARG A 289 -44.25 7.37 -19.00
C ARG A 289 -44.58 6.94 -17.56
N LEU A 290 -43.59 7.06 -16.67
CA LEU A 290 -43.63 7.59 -15.29
C LEU A 290 -42.15 7.87 -14.94
N GLY A 291 -41.67 8.96 -14.36
CA GLY A 291 -42.22 10.20 -13.84
C GLY A 291 -41.06 10.88 -13.09
N ARG A 292 -40.64 12.08 -13.52
CA ARG A 292 -39.66 12.91 -12.82
C ARG A 292 -40.34 13.56 -11.60
N GLN A 293 -39.73 13.50 -10.43
CA GLN A 293 -39.76 14.61 -9.46
C GLN A 293 -38.77 14.36 -8.30
N ALA A 294 -37.81 15.29 -8.17
CA ALA A 294 -37.15 15.76 -6.93
C ALA A 294 -35.71 16.21 -7.22
N ARG A 295 -35.59 17.37 -7.89
CA ARG A 295 -34.42 18.26 -7.77
C ARG A 295 -34.95 19.57 -7.22
N GLN A 296 -34.65 19.90 -5.96
CA GLN A 296 -34.47 21.28 -5.49
C GLN A 296 -33.55 21.24 -4.27
N GLY A 297 -32.54 22.12 -4.25
CA GLY A 297 -31.81 22.43 -3.02
C GLY A 297 -30.28 22.44 -3.08
N LEU A 298 -29.65 23.02 -4.09
CA LEU A 298 -28.26 23.52 -3.95
C LEU A 298 -28.11 24.88 -4.67
N GLY A 299 -28.21 25.95 -3.90
CA GLY A 299 -27.85 27.30 -4.32
C GLY A 299 -26.32 27.53 -4.27
N PRO A 300 -25.78 28.49 -5.04
CA PRO A 300 -24.34 28.68 -5.19
C PRO A 300 -23.81 29.81 -4.28
N ARG A 301 -22.76 29.54 -3.48
CA ARG A 301 -21.95 30.53 -2.73
C ARG A 301 -20.58 29.87 -2.47
N ARG A 302 -19.39 30.46 -2.67
CA ARG A 302 -18.88 31.80 -3.04
C ARG A 302 -17.48 31.60 -3.63
N ARG A 303 -17.14 32.31 -4.72
CA ARG A 303 -15.75 32.60 -5.11
C ARG A 303 -15.31 33.86 -4.36
N ALA A 304 -14.29 33.75 -3.52
CA ALA A 304 -13.38 34.86 -3.18
C ALA A 304 -12.14 34.62 -4.06
N GLY A 305 -11.71 35.53 -4.94
CA GLY A 305 -11.23 36.87 -4.64
C GLY A 305 -9.72 36.87 -4.92
N ARG A 306 -9.33 36.85 -6.20
CA ARG A 306 -7.97 37.16 -6.64
C ARG A 306 -7.97 38.63 -7.03
N GLY A 307 -7.48 39.48 -6.14
CA GLY A 307 -7.03 40.83 -6.46
C GLY A 307 -5.53 40.79 -6.62
N ASP A 308 -5.06 41.11 -7.82
CA ASP A 308 -3.74 41.71 -8.03
C ASP A 308 -3.70 43.04 -7.26
N ASP A 309 -2.60 43.29 -6.56
CA ASP A 309 -1.99 44.62 -6.58
C ASP A 309 -0.53 44.56 -6.12
N GLY A 310 0.34 44.96 -7.05
CA GLY A 310 1.76 45.08 -6.84
C GLY A 310 2.15 46.36 -6.11
N ARG A 311 3.37 46.31 -5.57
CA ARG A 311 4.30 47.43 -5.37
C ARG A 311 3.76 48.63 -4.57
N ARG A 312 4.16 48.69 -3.30
CA ARG A 312 4.65 49.95 -2.71
C ARG A 312 5.97 49.74 -1.97
N ARG A 313 6.98 50.45 -2.47
CA ARG A 313 8.22 50.80 -1.77
C ARG A 313 7.91 51.88 -0.72
N GLY A 314 8.62 51.82 0.40
CA GLY A 314 8.70 52.85 1.43
C GLY A 314 9.50 52.29 2.61
N ALA A 315 10.82 52.39 2.61
CA ALA A 315 11.58 53.50 3.17
C ALA A 315 11.33 53.74 4.68
N GLY A 316 12.31 53.33 5.48
CA GLY A 316 12.68 53.99 6.73
C GLY A 316 12.00 53.49 8.02
N ARG A 317 12.76 52.84 8.89
CA ARG A 317 13.48 53.54 9.97
C ARG A 317 14.25 52.56 10.87
N ARG A 318 15.52 52.94 11.03
CA ARG A 318 16.49 52.51 12.04
C ARG A 318 15.87 52.32 13.43
N ARG A 319 16.18 51.20 14.10
CA ARG A 319 16.63 51.18 15.50
C ARG A 319 17.62 50.02 15.68
N GLY A 320 18.80 50.39 16.16
CA GLY A 320 19.99 49.54 16.22
C GLY A 320 20.03 48.53 17.36
N PRO A 321 21.18 47.85 17.49
CA PRO A 321 21.34 46.67 18.33
C PRO A 321 21.46 47.04 19.82
N ARG A 322 20.71 46.34 20.67
CA ARG A 322 20.95 46.36 22.12
C ARG A 322 22.24 45.59 22.42
N ARG A 323 23.35 46.32 22.46
CA ARG A 323 24.52 45.95 23.27
C ARG A 323 24.10 45.97 24.74
N ARG A 324 24.11 44.83 25.42
CA ARG A 324 24.35 44.78 26.87
C ARG A 324 25.68 44.08 27.12
N ARG A 325 26.64 44.96 27.42
CA ARG A 325 27.89 44.79 28.16
C ARG A 325 28.11 43.40 28.76
N ALA A 326 29.17 42.76 28.26
CA ALA A 326 30.12 42.06 29.11
C ALA A 326 30.57 43.01 30.23
N ARG A 327 30.40 42.57 31.48
CA ARG A 327 31.22 42.99 32.61
C ARG A 327 32.44 42.09 32.59
N ARG A 328 33.64 42.68 32.48
CA ARG A 328 34.80 42.49 33.38
C ARG A 328 36.07 42.86 32.61
N VAL A 329 36.67 43.99 32.99
CA VAL A 329 38.00 44.50 32.58
C VAL A 329 38.14 44.78 31.09
#